data_AF-A0A9P6BUV9-F1
#
_entry.id   AF-A0A9P6BUV9-F1
#
_cell.length_a   1.000
_cell.length_b   1.000
_cell.length_c   1.000
_cell.angle_alpha   90.00
_cell.angle_beta   90.00
_cell.angle_gamma   90.00
#
_symmetry.space_group_name_H-M   'P 1'
#
loop_
_entity.id
_entity.type
_entity.pdbx_description
1 polymer ?
#
loop_
_entity_poly.entity_id
_entity_poly.type
_entity_poly.pdbx_seq_one_letter_code
_entity_poly.pdbx_strand_id
1 'polypeptide(L)'
;MLIMKRIPSHILSAVLLFLYEIHSTSHNRQSVVSISNRLGFSEVTFKTVYNHLSAVVHLQAQDESPLYLNADVDRPFQLASRDVVEELMDFVECKIGGSIYFYHKSFLDFLWDPRRSGPFHVFSLAARNAQDKQHLEVCLKYRESYCIQGLELVLAPGVPDSAPSLSDP
;
A
#
# COMPACT_ATOMS: atom_id res chain seq x y z
N MET A 1 -17.41 6.81 -16.68
CA MET A 1 -16.52 7.93 -16.31
C MET A 1 -17.23 9.01 -15.47
N LEU A 2 -18.15 8.61 -14.58
CA LEU A 2 -18.94 9.54 -13.75
C LEU A 2 -18.29 9.77 -12.36
N ILE A 3 -17.58 8.75 -11.85
CA ILE A 3 -16.93 8.77 -10.53
C ILE A 3 -15.81 9.80 -10.52
N MET A 4 -14.85 9.72 -11.44
CA MET A 4 -13.70 10.65 -11.51
C MET A 4 -14.10 12.12 -11.64
N LYS A 5 -15.22 12.42 -12.33
CA LYS A 5 -15.73 13.80 -12.48
C LYS A 5 -16.31 14.39 -11.18
N ARG A 6 -16.67 13.54 -10.22
CA ARG A 6 -17.21 13.95 -8.92
C ARG A 6 -16.13 14.13 -7.86
N ILE A 7 -14.88 13.79 -8.19
CA ILE A 7 -13.77 13.86 -7.25
C ILE A 7 -13.30 15.33 -7.18
N PRO A 8 -13.27 15.93 -5.99
CA PRO A 8 -12.76 17.28 -5.82
C PRO A 8 -11.30 17.40 -6.27
N SER A 9 -10.95 18.52 -6.91
CA SER A 9 -9.60 18.75 -7.44
C SER A 9 -8.49 18.63 -6.40
N HIS A 10 -8.76 19.02 -5.14
CA HIS A 10 -7.78 18.96 -4.05
C HIS A 10 -7.47 17.53 -3.57
N ILE A 11 -8.35 16.54 -3.85
CA ILE A 11 -8.14 15.11 -3.53
C ILE A 11 -7.75 14.30 -4.77
N LEU A 12 -7.95 14.85 -5.97
CA LEU A 12 -7.75 14.13 -7.24
C LEU A 12 -6.34 13.53 -7.36
N SER A 13 -5.29 14.26 -6.96
CA SER A 13 -3.91 13.74 -7.01
C SER A 13 -3.72 12.51 -6.12
N ALA A 14 -4.28 12.53 -4.91
CA ALA A 14 -4.23 11.38 -3.99
C ALA A 14 -5.02 10.19 -4.56
N VAL A 15 -6.19 10.43 -5.16
CA VAL A 15 -6.95 9.38 -5.84
C VAL A 15 -6.16 8.77 -7.00
N LEU A 16 -5.52 9.58 -7.84
CA LEU A 16 -4.76 9.08 -8.98
C LEU A 16 -3.54 8.27 -8.53
N LEU A 17 -2.83 8.71 -7.49
CA LEU A 17 -1.74 7.95 -6.88
C LEU A 17 -2.23 6.61 -6.32
N PHE A 18 -3.37 6.60 -5.63
CA PHE A 18 -3.97 5.37 -5.12
C PHE A 18 -4.37 4.38 -6.22
N LEU A 19 -4.97 4.87 -7.31
CA LEU A 19 -5.34 4.03 -8.45
C LEU A 19 -4.10 3.54 -9.23
N TYR A 20 -3.02 4.33 -9.26
CA TYR A 20 -1.74 3.89 -9.82
C TYR A 20 -1.18 2.73 -9.01
N GLU A 21 -1.17 2.85 -7.68
CA GLU A 21 -0.64 1.84 -6.78
C GLU A 21 -1.38 0.51 -6.92
N ILE A 22 -2.72 0.54 -6.89
CA ILE A 22 -3.56 -0.65 -7.07
C ILE A 22 -3.27 -1.34 -8.41
N HIS A 23 -3.10 -0.57 -9.49
CA HIS A 23 -2.83 -1.15 -10.80
C HIS A 23 -1.41 -1.73 -10.93
N SER A 24 -0.44 -1.11 -10.26
CA SER A 24 0.98 -1.49 -10.34
C SER A 24 1.25 -2.84 -9.68
N THR A 25 0.39 -3.24 -8.74
CA THR A 25 0.49 -4.52 -8.04
C THR A 25 -0.30 -5.61 -8.74
N SER A 26 0.27 -6.82 -8.79
CA SER A 26 -0.36 -8.00 -9.39
C SER A 26 -1.44 -8.63 -8.51
N HIS A 27 -1.64 -8.14 -7.29
CA HIS A 27 -2.53 -8.73 -6.30
C HIS A 27 -3.91 -8.05 -6.31
N ASN A 28 -4.97 -8.86 -6.40
CA ASN A 28 -6.36 -8.38 -6.32
C ASN A 28 -6.75 -7.95 -4.89
N ARG A 29 -6.01 -8.43 -3.90
CA ARG A 29 -6.12 -8.10 -2.48
C ARG A 29 -4.88 -7.33 -2.10
N GLN A 30 -5.05 -6.24 -1.35
CA GLN A 30 -3.92 -5.49 -0.83
C GLN A 30 -4.17 -5.00 0.59
N SER A 31 -3.12 -5.01 1.40
CA SER A 31 -3.13 -4.39 2.72
C SER A 31 -3.38 -2.87 2.64
N VAL A 32 -4.33 -2.39 3.45
CA VAL A 32 -4.58 -0.95 3.62
C VAL A 32 -3.34 -0.23 4.14
N VAL A 33 -2.59 -0.89 5.01
CA VAL A 33 -1.45 -0.31 5.70
C VAL A 33 -0.26 -0.19 4.75
N SER A 34 0.04 -1.23 3.97
CA SER A 34 1.06 -1.21 2.91
C SER A 34 0.86 -0.01 1.98
N ILE A 35 -0.36 0.10 1.43
CA ILE A 35 -0.66 1.15 0.46
C ILE A 35 -0.57 2.52 1.11
N SER A 36 -1.11 2.67 2.32
CA SER A 36 -1.08 3.94 3.02
C SER A 36 0.35 4.37 3.34
N ASN A 37 1.22 3.44 3.74
CA ASN A 37 2.63 3.70 4.01
C ASN A 37 3.38 4.09 2.73
N ARG A 38 3.24 3.31 1.65
CA ARG A 38 3.88 3.60 0.35
C ARG A 38 3.45 4.93 -0.25
N LEU A 39 2.20 5.32 -0.05
CA LEU A 39 1.65 6.59 -0.54
C LEU A 39 1.81 7.76 0.44
N GLY A 40 2.28 7.50 1.67
CA GLY A 40 2.34 8.50 2.74
C GLY A 40 0.97 9.04 3.16
N PHE A 41 -0.08 8.24 3.02
CA PHE A 41 -1.43 8.64 3.41
C PHE A 41 -1.62 8.49 4.92
N SER A 42 -2.17 9.55 5.54
CA SER A 42 -2.78 9.40 6.85
C SER A 42 -4.06 8.57 6.75
N GLU A 43 -4.53 8.02 7.86
CA GLU A 43 -5.80 7.30 7.93
C GLU A 43 -6.98 8.16 7.40
N VAL A 44 -6.97 9.47 7.68
CA VAL A 44 -7.98 10.41 7.20
C VAL A 44 -7.92 10.57 5.68
N THR A 45 -6.72 10.70 5.13
CA THR A 45 -6.52 10.79 3.67
C THR A 45 -6.98 9.50 3.00
N PHE A 46 -6.58 8.34 3.52
CA PHE A 46 -7.00 7.04 3.01
C PHE A 46 -8.53 6.92 3.01
N LYS A 47 -9.20 7.16 4.16
CA LYS A 47 -10.66 7.10 4.27
C LYS A 47 -11.36 8.03 3.28
N THR A 48 -10.81 9.23 3.08
CA THR A 48 -11.34 10.20 2.12
C THR A 48 -11.23 9.69 0.68
N VAL A 49 -10.07 9.17 0.29
CA VAL A 49 -9.84 8.56 -1.03
C VAL A 49 -10.77 7.36 -1.23
N TYR A 50 -10.83 6.45 -0.26
CA TYR A 50 -11.70 5.27 -0.27
C TYR A 50 -13.17 5.66 -0.45
N ASN A 51 -13.68 6.64 0.29
CA ASN A 51 -15.08 7.04 0.21
C ASN A 51 -15.46 7.50 -1.21
N HIS A 52 -14.57 8.21 -1.91
CA HIS A 52 -14.78 8.61 -3.30
C HIS A 52 -14.71 7.44 -4.29
N LEU A 53 -14.02 6.36 -3.93
CA LEU A 53 -13.80 5.18 -4.76
C LEU A 53 -14.61 3.95 -4.30
N SER A 54 -15.47 4.07 -3.30
CA SER A 54 -16.24 2.96 -2.70
C SER A 54 -17.11 2.18 -3.70
N ALA A 55 -17.43 2.79 -4.84
CA ALA A 55 -18.13 2.12 -5.94
C ALA A 55 -17.24 1.18 -6.78
N VAL A 56 -15.91 1.27 -6.65
CA VAL A 56 -14.92 0.48 -7.40
C VAL A 56 -13.87 -0.21 -6.54
N VAL A 57 -13.76 0.19 -5.27
CA VAL A 57 -12.87 -0.36 -4.25
C VAL A 57 -13.71 -0.82 -3.08
N HIS A 58 -13.46 -2.02 -2.58
CA HIS A 58 -14.11 -2.56 -1.40
C HIS A 58 -13.11 -2.77 -0.29
N LEU A 59 -13.47 -2.28 0.89
CA LEU A 59 -12.69 -2.46 2.10
C LEU A 59 -13.24 -3.68 2.85
N GLN A 60 -12.44 -4.73 2.92
CA GLN A 60 -12.67 -5.81 3.86
C GLN A 60 -11.97 -5.44 5.17
N ALA A 61 -12.76 -5.35 6.25
CA ALA A 61 -12.23 -5.18 7.60
C ALA A 61 -11.28 -6.33 7.97
N GLN A 62 -10.55 -6.18 9.08
CA GLN A 62 -9.60 -7.17 9.59
C GLN A 62 -10.18 -8.58 9.46
N ASP A 63 -9.59 -9.35 8.56
CA ASP A 63 -10.12 -10.63 8.12
C ASP A 63 -9.73 -11.67 9.15
N GLU A 64 -10.67 -12.34 9.82
CA GLU A 64 -10.38 -13.40 10.79
C GLU A 64 -9.89 -14.70 10.14
N SER A 65 -9.93 -14.77 8.80
CA SER A 65 -9.52 -15.95 8.05
C SER A 65 -8.13 -16.46 8.46
N PRO A 66 -7.97 -17.78 8.68
CA PRO A 66 -6.68 -18.36 9.02
C PRO A 66 -5.71 -18.24 7.83
N LEU A 67 -4.45 -17.98 8.14
CA LEU A 67 -3.38 -17.98 7.15
C LEU A 67 -3.15 -19.42 6.67
N TYR A 68 -3.43 -19.67 5.39
CA TYR A 68 -3.01 -20.91 4.74
C TYR A 68 -1.70 -20.65 4.01
N LEU A 69 -0.61 -20.50 4.77
CA LEU A 69 0.73 -20.49 4.19
C LEU A 69 1.00 -21.88 3.60
N ASN A 70 1.34 -21.93 2.32
CA ASN A 70 1.89 -23.13 1.72
C ASN A 70 3.40 -23.23 2.03
N ALA A 71 3.75 -23.01 3.29
CA ALA A 71 5.12 -22.96 3.78
C ALA A 71 5.32 -24.00 4.89
N ASP A 72 6.52 -24.58 4.91
CA ASP A 72 6.97 -25.48 5.95
C ASP A 72 7.17 -24.67 7.25
N VAL A 73 6.11 -24.56 8.05
CA VAL A 73 5.99 -23.68 9.23
C VAL A 73 7.04 -23.99 10.30
N ASP A 74 7.66 -25.16 10.23
CA ASP A 74 8.69 -25.62 11.16
C ASP A 74 10.10 -25.13 10.78
N ARG A 75 10.26 -24.41 9.65
CA ARG A 75 11.55 -23.84 9.24
C ARG A 75 11.84 -22.50 9.93
N PRO A 76 13.09 -22.27 10.36
CA PRO A 76 13.53 -20.94 10.80
C PRO A 76 13.29 -19.87 9.74
N PHE A 77 12.85 -18.67 10.15
CA PHE A 77 12.58 -17.54 9.27
C PHE A 77 13.77 -17.17 8.38
N GLN A 78 15.01 -17.36 8.86
CA GLN A 78 16.23 -17.09 8.10
C GLN A 78 16.40 -18.01 6.87
N LEU A 79 15.67 -19.12 6.81
CA LEU A 79 15.65 -20.06 5.70
C LEU A 79 14.37 -19.95 4.86
N ALA A 80 13.47 -19.02 5.19
CA ALA A 80 12.28 -18.74 4.39
C ALA A 80 12.70 -18.15 3.04
N SER A 81 12.04 -18.58 1.97
CA SER A 81 12.19 -17.91 0.69
C SER A 81 11.60 -16.51 0.77
N ARG A 82 12.11 -15.60 -0.06
CA ARG A 82 11.59 -14.24 -0.19
C ARG A 82 10.07 -14.25 -0.40
N ASP A 83 9.56 -15.12 -1.27
CA ASP A 83 8.12 -15.20 -1.57
C ASP A 83 7.28 -15.55 -0.33
N VAL A 84 7.78 -16.45 0.53
CA VAL A 84 7.11 -16.83 1.80
C VAL A 84 7.11 -15.67 2.78
N VAL A 85 8.22 -14.91 2.84
CA VAL A 85 8.29 -13.70 3.67
C VAL A 85 7.31 -12.65 3.15
N GLU A 86 7.28 -12.37 1.85
CA GLU A 86 6.35 -11.42 1.25
C GLU A 86 4.88 -11.81 1.49
N GLU A 87 4.53 -13.09 1.37
CA GLU A 87 3.17 -13.60 1.63
C GLU A 87 2.77 -13.50 3.12
N LEU A 88 3.68 -13.86 4.02
CA LEU A 88 3.45 -13.73 5.47
C LEU A 88 3.22 -12.27 5.84
N MET A 89 3.98 -11.37 5.24
CA MET A 89 3.96 -9.95 5.53
C MET A 89 2.69 -9.28 5.01
N ASP A 90 2.28 -9.55 3.76
CA ASP A 90 0.98 -9.10 3.24
C ASP A 90 -0.19 -9.60 4.12
N PHE A 91 -0.12 -10.83 4.62
CA PHE A 91 -1.12 -11.35 5.56
C PHE A 91 -1.15 -10.60 6.89
N VAL A 92 0.01 -10.40 7.52
CA VAL A 92 0.09 -9.70 8.81
C VAL A 92 -0.45 -8.27 8.68
N GLU A 93 -0.07 -7.57 7.62
CA GLU A 93 -0.57 -6.22 7.41
C GLU A 93 -2.08 -6.20 7.09
N CYS A 94 -2.59 -7.17 6.32
CA CYS A 94 -4.02 -7.33 6.09
C CYS A 94 -4.78 -7.62 7.40
N LYS A 95 -4.18 -8.35 8.35
CA LYS A 95 -4.74 -8.60 9.69
C LYS A 95 -4.79 -7.33 10.54
N ILE A 96 -3.76 -6.49 10.48
CA ILE A 96 -3.68 -5.25 11.27
C ILE A 96 -4.59 -4.17 10.67
N GLY A 97 -4.53 -3.99 9.36
CA GLY A 97 -5.15 -2.86 8.65
C GLY A 97 -6.48 -3.13 7.97
N GLY A 98 -6.83 -4.41 7.79
CA GLY A 98 -7.79 -4.81 6.77
C GLY A 98 -7.17 -4.81 5.38
N SER A 99 -7.99 -5.17 4.40
CA SER A 99 -7.55 -5.28 3.00
C SER A 99 -8.53 -4.62 2.05
N ILE A 100 -8.02 -4.14 0.93
CA ILE A 100 -8.85 -3.63 -0.16
C ILE A 100 -8.89 -4.62 -1.32
N TYR A 101 -10.02 -4.63 -2.00
CA TYR A 101 -10.23 -5.33 -3.25
C TYR A 101 -10.69 -4.36 -4.32
N PHE A 102 -10.13 -4.52 -5.50
CA PHE A 102 -10.51 -3.73 -6.65
C PHE A 102 -11.27 -4.58 -7.67
N TYR A 103 -12.55 -4.26 -7.91
CA TYR A 103 -13.45 -5.15 -8.67
C TYR A 103 -13.49 -4.90 -10.17
N HIS A 104 -13.04 -3.73 -10.64
CA HIS A 104 -13.34 -3.30 -12.00
C HIS A 104 -12.08 -3.12 -12.85
N LYS A 105 -11.42 -4.22 -13.23
CA LYS A 105 -10.22 -4.18 -14.09
C LYS A 105 -10.37 -3.23 -15.29
N SER A 106 -11.53 -3.26 -15.97
CA SER A 106 -11.84 -2.38 -17.10
C SER A 106 -11.84 -0.88 -16.78
N PHE A 107 -12.09 -0.50 -15.52
CA PHE A 107 -11.96 0.88 -15.04
C PHE A 107 -10.50 1.31 -14.96
N LEU A 108 -9.60 0.45 -14.44
CA LEU A 108 -8.17 0.75 -14.43
C LEU A 108 -7.59 0.76 -15.86
N ASP A 109 -7.96 -0.22 -16.68
CA ASP A 109 -7.54 -0.27 -18.10
C ASP A 109 -7.96 1.02 -18.85
N PHE A 110 -9.15 1.56 -18.52
CA PHE A 110 -9.60 2.84 -19.04
C PHE A 110 -8.71 4.00 -18.57
N LEU A 111 -8.36 4.05 -17.27
CA LEU A 111 -7.54 5.11 -16.69
C LEU A 111 -6.06 5.07 -17.14
N TRP A 112 -5.61 3.91 -17.60
CA TRP A 112 -4.27 3.69 -18.12
C TRP A 112 -4.11 4.07 -19.60
N ASP A 113 -5.20 4.23 -20.35
CA ASP A 113 -5.13 4.69 -21.74
C ASP A 113 -5.30 6.23 -21.79
N PRO A 114 -4.23 7.00 -22.04
CA PRO A 114 -4.30 8.46 -22.06
C PRO A 114 -5.29 9.00 -23.10
N ARG A 115 -5.55 8.25 -24.19
CA ARG A 115 -6.52 8.63 -25.22
C ARG A 115 -7.96 8.52 -24.73
N ARG A 116 -8.21 7.67 -23.74
CA ARG A 116 -9.54 7.41 -23.18
C ARG A 116 -9.78 8.19 -21.89
N SER A 117 -8.80 8.27 -21.01
CA SER A 117 -8.93 8.87 -19.67
C SER A 117 -8.72 10.39 -19.65
N GLY A 118 -8.05 10.95 -20.65
CA GLY A 118 -7.76 12.38 -20.74
C GLY A 118 -7.12 12.92 -19.44
N PRO A 119 -7.73 13.90 -18.75
CA PRO A 119 -7.15 14.50 -17.53
C PRO A 119 -7.15 13.55 -16.32
N PHE A 120 -7.85 12.41 -16.39
CA PHE A 120 -7.90 11.40 -15.35
C PHE A 120 -6.87 10.28 -15.57
N HIS A 121 -5.94 10.47 -16.50
CA HIS A 121 -4.89 9.50 -16.76
C HIS A 121 -4.02 9.28 -15.51
N VAL A 122 -3.93 8.02 -15.10
CA VAL A 122 -3.25 7.62 -13.85
C VAL A 122 -1.72 7.61 -14.01
N PHE A 123 -1.21 7.47 -15.24
CA PHE A 123 0.22 7.51 -15.52
C PHE A 123 0.67 8.93 -15.85
N SER A 124 1.02 9.71 -14.81
CA SER A 124 1.81 10.92 -15.00
C SER A 124 3.23 10.68 -14.48
N LEU A 125 4.24 11.15 -15.19
CA LEU A 125 5.64 11.14 -14.72
C LEU A 125 5.77 11.78 -13.33
N ALA A 126 4.93 12.78 -13.04
CA ALA A 126 4.86 13.42 -11.74
C ALA A 126 4.38 12.46 -10.63
N ALA A 127 3.37 11.63 -10.90
CA ALA A 127 2.87 10.63 -9.95
C ALA A 127 3.92 9.57 -9.64
N ARG A 128 4.60 9.04 -10.67
CA ARG A 128 5.72 8.10 -10.49
C ARG A 128 6.85 8.71 -9.66
N ASN A 129 7.30 9.92 -10.01
CA ASN A 129 8.38 10.58 -9.29
C ASN A 129 8.01 10.90 -7.83
N ALA A 130 6.74 11.25 -7.57
CA ALA A 130 6.24 11.47 -6.21
C ALA A 130 6.26 10.18 -5.38
N GLN A 131 5.85 9.06 -5.97
CA GLN A 131 5.91 7.75 -5.32
C GLN A 131 7.35 7.31 -5.06
N ASP A 132 8.24 7.40 -6.05
CA ASP A 132 9.64 7.02 -5.90
C ASP A 132 10.32 7.86 -4.81
N LYS A 133 10.02 9.16 -4.77
CA LYS A 133 10.52 10.07 -3.73
C LYS A 133 9.99 9.67 -2.35
N GLN A 134 8.69 9.40 -2.23
CA GLN A 134 8.07 9.00 -0.97
C GLN A 134 8.65 7.68 -0.46
N HIS A 135 8.81 6.69 -1.34
CA HIS A 135 9.41 5.41 -1.00
C HIS A 135 10.85 5.59 -0.51
N LEU A 136 11.66 6.40 -1.21
CA LEU A 136 13.01 6.72 -0.78
C LEU A 136 13.05 7.40 0.60
N GLU A 137 12.17 8.38 0.85
CA GLU A 137 12.09 9.06 2.15
C GLU A 137 11.70 8.10 3.28
N VAL A 138 10.77 7.18 3.03
CA VAL A 138 10.36 6.15 3.99
C VAL A 138 11.54 5.20 4.27
N CYS A 139 12.21 4.66 3.24
CA CYS A 139 13.38 3.80 3.42
C CYS A 139 14.51 4.49 4.19
N LEU A 140 14.78 5.76 3.90
CA LEU A 140 15.81 6.53 4.62
C LEU A 140 15.44 6.71 6.09
N LYS A 141 14.18 7.06 6.39
CA LYS A 141 13.68 7.16 7.77
C LYS A 141 13.80 5.84 8.52
N TYR A 142 13.45 4.71 7.90
CA TYR A 142 13.63 3.39 8.53
C TYR A 142 15.10 3.10 8.82
N ARG A 143 15.98 3.36 7.87
CA ARG A 143 17.43 3.15 8.05
C ARG A 143 18.01 4.00 9.19
N GLU A 144 17.50 5.20 9.39
CA GLU A 144 17.93 6.10 10.47
C GLU A 144 17.28 5.74 11.82
N SER A 145 16.08 5.17 11.80
CA SER A 145 15.29 4.91 13.01
C SER A 145 15.60 3.56 13.66
N TYR A 146 16.20 2.62 12.93
CA TYR A 146 16.39 1.25 13.39
C TYR A 146 17.83 0.76 13.22
N CYS A 147 18.31 -0.07 14.15
CA CYS A 147 19.57 -0.79 14.05
C CYS A 147 19.37 -2.29 14.34
N ILE A 148 20.33 -3.11 13.89
CA ILE A 148 20.33 -4.55 14.17
C ILE A 148 21.12 -4.79 15.46
N GLN A 149 20.46 -5.34 16.49
CA GLN A 149 21.09 -5.78 17.73
C GLN A 149 20.93 -7.29 17.87
N GLY A 150 22.01 -8.04 17.62
CA GLY A 150 21.94 -9.50 17.55
C GLY A 150 21.13 -9.97 16.35
N LEU A 151 19.97 -10.60 16.60
CA LEU A 151 19.01 -11.05 15.59
C LEU A 151 17.74 -10.17 15.55
N GLU A 152 17.68 -9.11 16.35
CA GLU A 152 16.50 -8.24 16.48
C GLU A 152 16.75 -6.90 15.79
N LEU A 153 15.69 -6.37 15.16
CA LEU A 153 15.66 -4.99 14.68
C LEU A 153 15.10 -4.12 15.81
N VAL A 154 15.93 -3.22 16.35
CA VAL A 154 15.58 -2.36 17.50
C VAL A 154 15.69 -0.89 17.12
N LEU A 155 15.05 -0.01 17.88
CA LEU A 155 15.19 1.43 17.67
C LEU A 155 16.66 1.84 17.83
N ALA A 156 17.12 2.69 16.91
CA ALA A 156 18.47 3.22 16.98
C ALA A 156 18.64 4.07 18.26
N PRO A 157 19.83 4.06 18.90
CA PRO A 157 20.05 4.77 20.15
C PRO A 157 19.72 6.26 20.03
N GLY A 158 18.83 6.77 20.89
CA GLY A 158 18.45 8.19 20.92
C GLY A 158 17.30 8.58 19.99
N VAL A 159 16.66 7.63 19.30
CA VAL A 159 15.44 7.87 18.52
C VAL A 159 14.21 7.79 19.43
N PRO A 160 13.33 8.81 19.45
CA PRO A 160 12.08 8.76 20.22
C PRO A 160 11.11 7.71 19.67
N ASP A 161 10.22 7.16 20.52
CA ASP A 161 9.20 6.12 20.23
C ASP A 161 8.18 6.48 19.11
N SER A 162 8.35 7.60 18.43
CA SER A 162 7.59 8.03 17.26
C SER A 162 8.18 7.55 15.93
N ALA A 163 8.99 6.48 15.95
CA ALA A 163 9.56 5.89 14.75
C ALA A 163 8.45 5.45 13.78
N PRO A 164 8.71 5.42 12.46
CA PRO A 164 7.75 4.87 11.50
C PRO A 164 7.34 3.46 11.94
N SER A 165 6.03 3.23 12.05
CA SER A 165 5.50 1.93 12.46
C SER A 165 5.95 0.88 11.45
N LEU A 166 6.58 -0.21 11.94
CA LEU A 166 7.03 -1.41 11.20
C LEU A 166 5.91 -2.18 10.48
N SER A 167 4.78 -1.54 10.22
CA SER A 167 3.72 -2.09 9.38
C SER A 167 4.09 -2.05 7.89
N ASP A 168 5.29 -1.60 7.53
CA ASP A 168 6.05 -2.06 6.37
C ASP A 168 7.14 -3.03 6.87
N PRO A 169 6.86 -4.34 6.83
CA PRO A 169 7.82 -5.43 6.64
C PRO A 169 8.99 -5.22 5.66
#